data_AF-A0A3D4E6H1-F1
#
_entry.id   AF-A0A3D4E6H1-F1
#
_cell.length_a   1.000
_cell.length_b   1.000
_cell.length_c   1.000
_cell.angle_alpha   90.00
_cell.angle_beta   90.00
_cell.angle_gamma   90.00
#
_symmetry.space_group_name_H-M   'P 1'
#
loop_
_entity.id
_entity.type
_entity.pdbx_description
1 polymer ?
#
loop_
_entity_poly.entity_id
_entity_poly.type
_entity_poly.pdbx_seq_one_letter_code
_entity_poly.pdbx_strand_id
1 'polypeptide(L)'
;MAEEMRRDELVHLLGEEVAEYQGAYKVSEGLLDEFGADRVIDTPITEHGFTGMAVGAAMNGLKPIVEFMTWNFGMQAIDHIINSAAKTLYMAGGQLG
;
A
#
# COMPACT_ATOMS: atom_id res chain seq x y z
N MET A 1 -2.97 -12.32 -1.15
CA MET A 1 -3.26 -11.01 -1.78
C MET A 1 -4.48 -11.10 -2.69
N ALA A 2 -4.44 -11.89 -3.78
CA ALA A 2 -5.55 -12.05 -4.72
C ALA A 2 -6.90 -12.44 -4.08
N GLU A 3 -6.90 -13.34 -3.09
CA GLU A 3 -8.14 -13.73 -2.39
C GLU A 3 -8.86 -12.55 -1.74
N GLU A 4 -8.13 -11.71 -0.99
CA GLU A 4 -8.71 -10.53 -0.35
C GLU A 4 -9.11 -9.46 -1.37
N MET A 5 -8.34 -9.31 -2.46
CA MET A 5 -8.70 -8.39 -3.55
C MET A 5 -9.97 -8.81 -4.30
N ARG A 6 -10.23 -10.13 -4.43
CA ARG A 6 -11.50 -10.67 -4.96
C ARG A 6 -12.67 -10.47 -4.00
N ARG A 7 -12.41 -10.54 -2.70
CA ARG A 7 -13.44 -10.43 -1.67
C ARG A 7 -13.87 -9.00 -1.40
N ASP A 8 -12.95 -8.06 -1.49
CA ASP A 8 -13.15 -6.69 -1.07
C ASP A 8 -12.60 -5.72 -2.12
N GLU A 9 -13.49 -4.92 -2.71
CA GLU A 9 -13.17 -3.93 -3.73
C GLU A 9 -12.33 -2.76 -3.18
N LEU A 10 -12.29 -2.59 -1.85
CA LEU A 10 -11.51 -1.54 -1.20
C LEU A 10 -10.02 -1.88 -1.09
N VAL A 11 -9.59 -3.11 -1.42
CA VAL A 11 -8.20 -3.55 -1.26
C VAL A 11 -7.34 -3.17 -2.46
N HIS A 12 -6.36 -2.30 -2.29
CA HIS A 12 -5.53 -1.81 -3.39
C HIS A 12 -4.06 -2.18 -3.16
N LEU A 13 -3.31 -2.53 -4.19
CA LEU A 13 -1.87 -2.75 -4.12
C LEU A 13 -1.14 -1.50 -4.61
N LEU A 14 -0.21 -0.99 -3.79
CA LEU A 14 0.66 0.14 -4.08
C LEU A 14 2.11 -0.29 -3.85
N GLY A 15 2.99 0.07 -4.76
CA GLY A 15 4.42 -0.13 -4.57
C GLY A 15 5.23 0.16 -5.81
N GLU A 16 6.54 0.02 -5.67
CA GLU A 16 7.46 0.17 -6.79
C GLU A 16 7.45 -1.10 -7.63
N GLU A 17 7.18 -0.94 -8.93
CA GLU A 17 7.28 -2.02 -9.91
C GLU A 17 6.35 -3.22 -9.60
N VAL A 18 5.24 -2.99 -8.90
CA VAL A 18 4.26 -4.02 -8.51
C VAL A 18 3.28 -4.38 -9.62
N ALA A 19 3.07 -3.49 -10.59
CA ALA A 19 2.09 -3.67 -11.66
C ALA A 19 2.73 -4.30 -12.91
N GLU A 20 3.33 -3.50 -13.79
CA GLU A 20 3.82 -3.97 -15.10
C GLU A 20 5.01 -4.93 -14.97
N TYR A 21 5.86 -4.70 -13.97
CA TYR A 21 7.01 -5.56 -13.69
C TYR A 21 6.66 -6.77 -12.80
N GLN A 22 5.43 -6.82 -12.27
CA GLN A 22 4.89 -7.90 -11.44
C GLN A 22 5.70 -8.15 -10.15
N GLY A 23 6.34 -7.12 -9.62
CA GLY A 23 7.15 -7.17 -8.42
C GLY A 23 8.53 -7.79 -8.64
N ALA A 24 9.51 -7.30 -7.90
CA ALA A 24 10.91 -7.75 -7.99
C ALA A 24 11.07 -9.27 -7.72
N TYR A 25 10.22 -9.83 -6.87
CA TYR A 25 10.21 -11.23 -6.47
C TYR A 25 9.01 -12.02 -7.01
N LYS A 26 8.25 -11.45 -7.95
CA LYS A 26 7.04 -12.09 -8.53
C LYS A 26 5.94 -12.39 -7.51
N VAL A 27 5.84 -11.58 -6.46
CA VAL A 27 4.80 -11.68 -5.43
C VAL A 27 3.45 -11.17 -5.95
N SER A 28 3.46 -10.16 -6.82
CA SER A 28 2.28 -9.55 -7.43
C SER A 28 1.98 -10.05 -8.85
N GLU A 29 2.56 -11.19 -9.24
CA GLU A 29 2.35 -11.78 -10.56
C GLU A 29 0.87 -12.06 -10.86
N GLY A 30 0.42 -11.62 -12.04
CA GLY A 30 -0.95 -11.78 -12.52
C GLY A 30 -1.99 -10.86 -11.86
N LEU A 31 -1.63 -10.09 -10.83
CA LEU A 31 -2.59 -9.22 -10.15
C LEU A 31 -3.05 -8.04 -11.02
N LEU A 32 -2.15 -7.45 -11.82
CA LEU A 32 -2.51 -6.38 -12.74
C LEU A 32 -3.52 -6.87 -13.79
N ASP A 33 -3.31 -8.07 -14.34
CA ASP A 33 -4.20 -8.67 -15.34
C ASP A 33 -5.58 -9.02 -14.74
N GLU A 34 -5.62 -9.48 -13.48
CA GLU A 34 -6.85 -9.87 -12.80
C GLU A 34 -7.67 -8.66 -12.31
N PHE A 35 -7.02 -7.64 -11.73
CA PHE A 35 -7.69 -6.54 -11.02
C PHE A 35 -7.61 -5.18 -11.71
N GLY A 36 -6.74 -5.03 -12.71
CA GLY A 36 -6.56 -3.79 -13.47
C GLY A 36 -5.75 -2.71 -12.75
N ALA A 37 -5.41 -1.68 -13.52
CA ALA A 37 -4.54 -0.57 -13.08
C ALA A 37 -5.16 0.32 -12.00
N ASP A 38 -6.48 0.28 -11.81
CA ASP A 38 -7.15 1.00 -10.73
C ASP A 38 -6.92 0.36 -9.35
N ARG A 39 -6.55 -0.93 -9.32
CA ARG A 39 -6.38 -1.72 -8.08
C ARG A 39 -4.94 -2.13 -7.83
N VAL A 40 -4.10 -2.16 -8.87
CA VAL A 40 -2.67 -2.46 -8.80
C VAL A 40 -1.91 -1.29 -9.41
N ILE A 41 -1.27 -0.49 -8.55
CA ILE A 41 -0.76 0.83 -8.91
C ILE A 41 0.74 0.88 -8.71
N ASP A 42 1.47 1.12 -9.80
CA ASP A 42 2.89 1.46 -9.76
C ASP A 42 3.09 2.87 -9.22
N THR A 43 3.98 3.00 -8.23
CA THR A 43 4.31 4.28 -7.61
C THR A 43 5.70 4.76 -8.03
N PRO A 44 5.97 6.08 -8.01
CA PRO A 44 7.33 6.58 -8.15
C PRO A 44 8.24 6.01 -7.04
N ILE A 45 9.56 6.01 -7.28
CA ILE A 45 10.57 5.56 -6.31
C ILE A 45 10.67 6.57 -5.17
N THR A 46 9.77 6.42 -4.20
CA THR A 46 9.65 7.27 -3.01
C THR A 46 8.81 6.57 -1.94
N GLU A 47 9.49 5.83 -1.08
CA GLU A 47 8.88 5.04 -0.02
C GLU A 47 8.10 5.91 0.95
N HIS A 48 8.62 7.09 1.25
CA HIS A 48 7.91 8.08 2.05
C HIS A 48 6.60 8.52 1.36
N GLY A 49 6.65 8.83 0.07
CA GLY A 49 5.50 9.34 -0.67
C GLY A 49 4.37 8.33 -0.79
N PHE A 50 4.64 7.11 -1.30
CA PHE A 50 3.57 6.12 -1.45
C PHE A 50 3.04 5.61 -0.11
N THR A 51 3.89 5.53 0.92
CA THR A 51 3.41 5.14 2.25
C THR A 51 2.50 6.22 2.83
N GLY A 52 2.83 7.50 2.66
CA GLY A 52 1.96 8.61 3.05
C GLY A 52 0.61 8.59 2.32
N MET A 53 0.63 8.34 1.00
CA MET A 53 -0.59 8.18 0.21
C MET A 53 -1.43 7.00 0.70
N ALA A 54 -0.81 5.85 0.99
CA ALA A 54 -1.50 4.69 1.53
C ALA A 54 -2.13 4.98 2.90
N VAL A 55 -1.43 5.67 3.80
CA VAL A 55 -2.01 6.06 5.09
C VAL A 55 -3.22 6.98 4.91
N GLY A 56 -3.12 7.98 4.04
CA GLY A 56 -4.25 8.87 3.73
C GLY A 56 -5.43 8.13 3.10
N ALA A 57 -5.15 7.20 2.18
CA ALA A 57 -6.17 6.35 1.56
C ALA A 57 -6.88 5.46 2.59
N ALA A 58 -6.13 4.90 3.55
CA ALA A 58 -6.67 4.11 4.65
C ALA A 58 -7.59 4.93 5.55
N MET A 59 -7.18 6.15 5.91
CA MET A 59 -8.01 7.08 6.68
C MET A 59 -9.31 7.47 5.96
N ASN A 60 -9.34 7.38 4.63
CA ASN A 60 -10.52 7.64 3.81
C ASN A 60 -11.33 6.37 3.46
N GLY A 61 -11.03 5.23 4.11
CA GLY A 61 -11.81 3.99 4.02
C GLY A 61 -11.33 2.96 2.99
N LEU A 62 -10.24 3.22 2.26
CA LEU A 62 -9.60 2.19 1.44
C LEU A 62 -8.76 1.23 2.28
N LYS A 63 -8.35 0.10 1.70
CA LYS A 63 -7.50 -0.92 2.34
C LYS A 63 -6.22 -1.14 1.54
N PRO A 64 -5.29 -0.19 1.56
CA PRO A 64 -4.06 -0.28 0.78
C PRO A 64 -3.10 -1.34 1.36
N ILE A 65 -2.53 -2.13 0.48
CA ILE A 65 -1.39 -3.01 0.69
C ILE A 65 -0.19 -2.29 0.10
N VAL A 66 0.82 -2.06 0.92
CA VAL A 66 2.06 -1.39 0.50
C VAL A 66 3.17 -2.43 0.36
N GLU A 67 3.75 -2.52 -0.83
CA GLU A 67 4.92 -3.36 -1.09
C GLU A 67 6.18 -2.49 -1.20
N PHE A 68 7.18 -2.82 -0.37
CA PHE A 68 8.53 -2.27 -0.49
C PHE A 68 9.41 -3.27 -1.24
N MET A 69 10.20 -2.79 -2.19
CA MET A 69 11.13 -3.64 -2.96
C MET A 69 12.09 -4.43 -2.04
N THR A 70 12.60 -3.79 -0.99
CA THR A 70 13.28 -4.45 0.11
C THR A 70 12.98 -3.74 1.42
N TRP A 71 12.93 -4.48 2.52
CA TRP A 71 12.59 -3.92 3.83
C TRP A 71 13.56 -2.84 4.31
N ASN A 72 14.83 -2.87 3.85
CA ASN A 72 15.81 -1.84 4.19
C ASN A 72 15.33 -0.44 3.80
N PHE A 73 14.53 -0.32 2.73
CA PHE A 73 13.96 0.94 2.30
C PHE A 73 12.71 1.36 3.07
N GLY A 74 12.09 0.45 3.84
CA GLY A 74 11.03 0.80 4.79
C GLY A 74 11.49 1.85 5.82
N MET A 75 12.80 1.97 6.08
CA MET A 75 13.34 3.03 6.93
C MET A 75 13.10 4.45 6.36
N GLN A 76 13.00 4.62 5.04
CA GLN A 76 12.67 5.90 4.41
C GLN A 76 11.23 6.34 4.69
N ALA A 77 10.34 5.38 4.90
CA ALA A 77 8.91 5.60 5.19
C ALA A 77 8.57 5.55 6.70
N ILE A 78 9.58 5.44 7.58
CA ILE A 78 9.39 5.12 8.99
C ILE A 78 8.49 6.11 9.73
N ASP A 79 8.52 7.38 9.34
CA ASP A 79 7.67 8.41 9.92
C ASP A 79 6.17 8.14 9.64
N HIS A 80 5.80 7.80 8.41
CA HIS A 80 4.42 7.42 8.11
C HIS A 80 4.03 6.09 8.75
N ILE A 81 4.93 5.13 8.87
CA ILE A 81 4.66 3.85 9.54
C ILE A 81 4.39 4.05 11.04
N ILE A 82 5.27 4.78 11.73
CA ILE A 82 5.22 4.89 13.19
C ILE A 82 4.35 6.05 13.65
N ASN A 83 4.52 7.24 13.08
CA ASN A 83 3.87 8.44 13.57
C ASN A 83 2.48 8.65 12.97
N SER A 84 2.26 8.18 11.74
CA SER A 84 0.95 8.20 11.13
C SER A 84 0.20 6.87 11.39
N ALA A 85 0.44 5.84 10.58
CA ALA A 85 -0.33 4.59 10.58
C ALA A 85 -0.54 3.97 11.97
N ALA A 86 0.53 3.80 12.75
CA ALA A 86 0.45 3.12 14.04
C ALA A 86 -0.23 3.95 15.15
N LYS A 87 -0.12 5.28 15.11
CA LYS A 87 -0.56 6.15 16.22
C LYS A 87 -1.88 6.86 15.96
N THR A 88 -2.28 7.05 14.71
CA THR A 88 -3.46 7.82 14.34
C THR A 88 -4.71 7.36 15.08
N LEU A 89 -5.00 6.05 15.13
CA LEU A 89 -6.18 5.52 15.81
C LEU A 89 -6.26 5.94 17.28
N TYR A 90 -5.12 5.88 17.98
CA TYR A 90 -5.04 6.29 19.37
C TYR A 90 -5.13 7.82 19.53
N MET A 91 -4.38 8.57 18.72
CA MET A 91 -4.33 10.04 18.80
C MET A 91 -5.67 10.69 18.42
N ALA A 92 -6.43 10.10 17.51
CA ALA A 92 -7.75 10.55 17.10
C ALA A 92 -8.88 10.02 18.01
N GLY A 93 -8.56 9.35 19.12
CA GLY A 93 -9.57 8.81 20.05
C GLY A 93 -10.50 7.77 19.41
N GLY A 94 -10.00 6.99 18.44
CA GLY A 94 -10.76 5.97 17.72
C GLY A 94 -11.63 6.51 16.58
N GLN A 95 -11.57 7.82 16.27
CA GLN A 95 -12.40 8.43 15.23
C GLN A 95 -11.80 8.34 13.82
N LEU A 96 -10.49 8.15 13.72
CA LEU A 96 -9.74 8.09 12.46
C LEU A 96 -8.70 6.98 12.58
N GLY A 97 -8.66 6.05 11.64
CA GLY A 97 -7.70 4.95 11.63
C GLY A 97 -8.18 3.75 10.84
#